data_AF-A0A3D4CIR1-F1
#
_entry.id   AF-A0A3D4CIR1-F1
#
_cell.length_a   1.000
_cell.length_b   1.000
_cell.length_c   1.000
_cell.angle_alpha   90.00
_cell.angle_beta   90.00
_cell.angle_gamma   90.00
#
_symmetry.space_group_name_H-M   'P 1'
#
loop_
_entity.id
_entity.type
_entity.pdbx_description
1 polymer ?
#
loop_
_entity_poly.entity_id
_entity_poly.type
_entity_poly.pdbx_seq_one_letter_code
_entity_poly.pdbx_strand_id
1 'polypeptide(L)'
;MKKYSYIIKFSGDIGTKQRRTKWKIIQKLHGNIIQGLKYDQNKVIESKLNWSHIFLITENDAAERLKYTPGIQFFSPVIISNLINTQEIIEKAKEIFTESVKGKLFAVRVKNANYNKIDYSKRELEKEIGAALYPYAKGVNLSNPDITCYVEIRENNVYFFAEKINAVGGFPVGISKESGVLYSGGIDSPVATYRALRTGILPHFIFYDLGGEEQFYSAQKTMATLYEKFMPYKENNVYIVPFTPIMTALQQLPNKYQNLGLKVFFYQFAEKMARYRNWTNIITGESVGQVSTQTISNLALLERFTEFPIFRPVGFYTKNEIMEIARFIGTMDHSFQGIENCALATKNVSTKGKFKELKNYIDQLPVNDLLQNAIELTIKMPVSAFIEADYPKAPVEKARADENIEFIDLSLNEDFANKEKVRQIAFNEAWQSFFDWNPEKKYFIYCENGVKSKTLANFMSEQGFDAHPVNTIEL
;
A
#
# COMPACT_ATOMS: atom_id res chain seq x y z
N MET A 1 35.10 -11.63 2.64
CA MET A 1 33.76 -11.12 2.24
C MET A 1 33.70 -9.63 2.53
N LYS A 2 33.33 -8.82 1.54
CA LYS A 2 33.16 -7.37 1.70
C LYS A 2 32.03 -7.14 2.70
N LYS A 3 32.24 -6.28 3.71
CA LYS A 3 31.22 -5.93 4.71
C LYS A 3 30.71 -4.53 4.40
N TYR A 4 29.41 -4.32 4.57
CA TYR A 4 28.79 -3.00 4.42
C TYR A 4 28.38 -2.50 5.79
N SER A 5 28.73 -1.26 6.12
CA SER A 5 28.43 -0.68 7.43
C SER A 5 27.66 0.62 7.29
N TYR A 6 26.70 0.86 8.17
CA TYR A 6 25.81 2.02 8.11
C TYR A 6 25.59 2.64 9.50
N ILE A 7 25.50 3.96 9.51
CA ILE A 7 24.88 4.71 10.61
C ILE A 7 23.50 5.17 10.15
N ILE A 8 22.47 4.73 10.85
CA ILE A 8 21.07 4.96 10.52
C ILE A 8 20.49 5.98 11.50
N LYS A 9 19.90 7.06 10.98
CA LYS A 9 19.31 8.13 11.77
C LYS A 9 17.79 8.10 11.69
N PHE A 10 17.17 8.26 12.86
CA PHE A 10 15.72 8.20 13.03
C PHE A 10 15.05 9.46 12.48
N SER A 11 13.78 9.35 12.09
CA SER A 11 12.95 10.52 11.74
C SER A 11 12.91 11.56 12.87
N GLY A 12 12.88 12.84 12.50
CA GLY A 12 12.78 13.95 13.44
C GLY A 12 11.57 13.81 14.37
N ASP A 13 10.46 13.29 13.85
CA ASP A 13 9.22 13.05 14.61
C ASP A 13 9.36 12.00 15.72
N ILE A 14 10.36 11.11 15.61
CA ILE A 14 10.70 10.15 16.67
C ILE A 14 11.49 10.84 17.77
N GLY A 15 12.31 11.84 17.42
CA GLY A 15 13.15 12.60 18.34
C GLY A 15 12.36 13.41 19.37
N THR A 16 11.14 13.84 19.03
CA THR A 16 10.28 14.66 19.89
C THR A 16 9.51 13.86 20.96
N LYS A 17 9.56 12.53 20.92
CA LYS A 17 8.78 11.68 21.84
C LYS A 17 9.47 11.56 23.21
N GLN A 18 8.64 11.39 24.24
CA GLN A 18 9.11 11.10 25.61
C GLN A 18 10.04 9.88 25.65
N ARG A 19 10.95 9.84 26.62
CA ARG A 19 12.08 8.89 26.65
C ARG A 19 11.65 7.43 26.46
N ARG A 20 10.65 6.98 27.23
CA ARG A 20 10.13 5.60 27.18
C ARG A 20 9.49 5.26 25.85
N THR A 21 8.68 6.17 25.30
CA THR A 21 7.99 6.00 24.02
C THR A 21 8.98 5.96 22.87
N LYS A 22 9.96 6.88 22.86
CA LYS A 22 11.04 6.89 21.87
C LYS A 22 11.80 5.57 21.85
N TRP A 23 12.13 5.00 23.01
CA TRP A 23 12.82 3.72 23.07
C TRP A 23 12.02 2.58 22.43
N LYS A 24 10.71 2.48 22.73
CA LYS A 24 9.82 1.50 22.08
C LYS A 24 9.79 1.66 20.56
N ILE A 25 9.73 2.90 20.07
CA ILE A 25 9.76 3.20 18.63
C ILE A 25 11.09 2.73 18.01
N ILE A 26 12.23 3.02 18.66
CA ILE A 26 13.55 2.60 18.18
C ILE A 26 13.66 1.08 18.12
N GLN A 27 13.16 0.37 19.15
CA GLN A 27 13.14 -1.09 19.16
C GLN A 27 12.28 -1.66 18.02
N LYS A 28 11.10 -1.07 17.77
CA LYS A 28 10.24 -1.45 16.64
C LYS A 28 10.92 -1.21 15.29
N LEU A 29 11.57 -0.05 15.12
CA LEU A 29 12.34 0.27 13.92
C LEU A 29 13.44 -0.74 13.68
N HIS A 30 14.22 -1.05 14.72
CA HIS A 30 15.28 -2.04 14.64
C HIS A 30 14.74 -3.40 14.21
N GLY A 31 13.67 -3.88 14.85
CA GLY A 31 13.02 -5.14 14.46
C GLY A 31 12.57 -5.14 13.01
N ASN A 32 11.99 -4.04 12.52
CA ASN A 32 11.58 -3.88 11.12
C ASN A 32 12.79 -3.96 10.15
N ILE A 33 13.91 -3.32 10.49
CA ILE A 33 15.15 -3.37 9.70
C ILE A 33 15.67 -4.81 9.63
N ILE A 34 15.79 -5.49 10.78
CA ILE A 34 16.33 -6.86 10.83
C ILE A 34 15.44 -7.83 10.06
N GLN A 35 14.12 -7.73 10.21
CA GLN A 35 13.19 -8.59 9.50
C GLN A 35 13.18 -8.32 7.99
N GLY A 36 13.27 -7.05 7.57
CA GLY A 36 13.38 -6.68 6.16
C GLY A 36 14.66 -7.22 5.52
N LEU A 37 15.81 -7.09 6.20
CA LEU A 37 17.07 -7.65 5.70
C LEU A 37 17.05 -9.18 5.65
N LYS A 38 16.37 -9.84 6.61
CA LYS A 38 16.16 -11.29 6.57
C LYS A 38 15.34 -11.70 5.34
N TYR A 39 14.28 -10.95 5.00
CA TYR A 39 13.49 -11.18 3.79
C TYR A 39 14.35 -11.05 2.53
N ASP A 40 15.22 -10.04 2.48
CA ASP A 40 16.17 -9.82 1.37
C ASP A 40 17.34 -10.83 1.35
N GLN A 41 17.32 -11.84 2.23
CA GLN A 41 18.41 -12.80 2.42
C GLN A 41 19.77 -12.13 2.71
N ASN A 42 19.75 -10.93 3.29
CA ASN A 42 20.94 -10.16 3.64
C ASN A 42 21.28 -10.36 5.13
N LYS A 43 22.35 -11.11 5.38
CA LYS A 43 22.78 -11.45 6.73
C LYS A 43 23.28 -10.21 7.48
N VAL A 44 22.73 -10.01 8.67
CA VAL A 44 23.21 -9.00 9.62
C VAL A 44 24.38 -9.60 10.40
N ILE A 45 25.55 -8.98 10.27
CA ILE A 45 26.78 -9.34 10.99
C ILE A 45 26.78 -8.72 12.38
N GLU A 46 26.41 -7.44 12.46
CA GLU A 46 26.35 -6.69 13.71
C GLU A 46 25.22 -5.66 13.65
N SER A 47 24.50 -5.47 14.75
CA SER A 47 23.58 -4.34 14.88
C SER A 47 23.53 -3.83 16.31
N LYS A 48 23.81 -2.54 16.50
CA LYS A 48 23.83 -1.87 17.80
C LYS A 48 22.82 -0.73 17.82
N LEU A 49 21.85 -0.83 18.72
CA LEU A 49 20.85 0.21 18.94
C LEU A 49 21.42 1.25 19.91
N ASN A 50 21.42 2.51 19.49
CA ASN A 50 21.78 3.63 20.33
C ASN A 50 20.62 4.61 20.45
N TRP A 51 20.71 5.51 21.44
CA TRP A 51 19.67 6.52 21.69
C TRP A 51 19.38 7.47 20.50
N SER A 52 20.38 7.66 19.62
CA SER A 52 20.35 8.64 18.53
C SER A 52 20.54 8.06 17.13
N HIS A 53 20.84 6.76 17.02
CA HIS A 53 21.09 6.07 15.75
C HIS A 53 21.10 4.56 15.95
N ILE A 54 21.00 3.81 14.85
CA ILE A 54 21.37 2.40 14.80
C ILE A 54 22.68 2.29 14.03
N PHE A 55 23.60 1.48 14.53
CA PHE A 55 24.77 1.05 13.78
C PHE A 55 24.50 -0.37 13.24
N LEU A 56 24.81 -0.60 11.98
CA LEU A 56 24.47 -1.83 11.27
C LEU A 56 25.66 -2.26 10.41
N ILE A 57 26.02 -3.54 10.47
CA ILE A 57 26.96 -4.18 9.55
C ILE A 57 26.26 -5.38 8.90
N THR A 58 26.29 -5.44 7.58
CA THR A 58 25.68 -6.50 6.75
C THR A 58 26.70 -7.14 5.83
N GLU A 59 26.36 -8.34 5.36
CA GLU A 59 27.14 -9.09 4.37
C GLU A 59 27.02 -8.47 2.97
N ASN A 60 25.80 -8.07 2.58
CA ASN A 60 25.53 -7.39 1.31
C ASN A 60 25.07 -5.96 1.53
N ASP A 61 25.05 -5.16 0.45
CA ASP A 61 24.54 -3.78 0.49
C ASP A 61 23.08 -3.78 0.97
N ALA A 62 22.79 -2.94 1.98
CA ALA A 62 21.48 -2.79 2.59
C ALA A 62 20.79 -1.47 2.21
N ALA A 63 21.43 -0.62 1.39
CA ALA A 63 20.99 0.75 1.14
C ALA A 63 19.54 0.84 0.63
N GLU A 64 19.15 -0.02 -0.31
CA GLU A 64 17.80 -0.01 -0.88
C GLU A 64 16.73 -0.33 0.19
N ARG A 65 16.93 -1.37 1.01
CA ARG A 65 16.03 -1.68 2.13
C ARG A 65 15.95 -0.56 3.15
N LEU A 66 17.09 0.05 3.51
CA LEU A 66 17.14 1.16 4.46
C LEU A 66 16.42 2.40 3.91
N LYS A 67 16.54 2.67 2.60
CA LYS A 67 15.87 3.79 1.93
C LYS A 67 14.35 3.73 2.05
N TYR A 68 13.76 2.54 1.92
CA TYR A 68 12.30 2.36 1.98
C TYR A 68 11.76 1.91 3.34
N THR A 69 12.57 1.81 4.39
CA THR A 69 12.08 1.43 5.72
C THR A 69 11.50 2.65 6.47
N PRO A 70 10.17 2.68 6.77
CA PRO A 70 9.58 3.76 7.54
C PRO A 70 10.18 3.88 8.94
N GLY A 71 10.45 5.11 9.38
CA GLY A 71 11.17 5.41 10.62
C GLY A 71 12.61 5.90 10.44
N ILE A 72 13.22 5.65 9.28
CA ILE A 72 14.58 6.11 8.95
C ILE A 72 14.49 7.46 8.24
N GLN A 73 15.12 8.51 8.79
CA GLN A 73 15.22 9.80 8.10
C GLN A 73 16.24 9.74 6.99
N PHE A 74 17.42 9.22 7.34
CA PHE A 74 18.56 9.08 6.46
C PHE A 74 19.52 8.07 7.06
N PHE A 75 20.43 7.58 6.24
CA PHE A 75 21.53 6.74 6.67
C PHE A 75 22.78 7.11 5.88
N SER A 76 23.93 6.74 6.43
CA SER A 76 25.24 6.97 5.82
C SER A 76 25.98 5.65 5.75
N PRO A 77 26.49 5.23 4.58
CA PRO A 77 27.52 4.21 4.50
C PRO A 77 28.76 4.67 5.28
N VAL A 78 29.39 3.75 6.00
CA VAL A 78 30.49 4.05 6.90
C VAL A 78 31.65 3.12 6.65
N ILE A 79 32.85 3.68 6.58
CA ILE A 79 34.09 2.92 6.62
C ILE A 79 34.59 2.93 8.06
N ILE A 80 34.90 1.75 8.58
CA ILE A 80 35.36 1.58 9.96
C ILE A 80 36.82 1.17 9.91
N SER A 81 37.63 1.75 10.77
CA SER A 81 39.01 1.33 10.95
C SER A 81 39.38 1.38 12.43
N ASN A 82 40.15 0.39 12.89
CA ASN A 82 40.69 0.35 14.25
C ASN A 82 42.02 1.12 14.24
N LEU A 83 41.91 2.45 14.24
CA LEU A 83 43.05 3.36 14.23
C LEU A 83 43.16 4.01 15.59
N ILE A 84 44.38 4.11 16.09
CA ILE A 84 44.69 4.67 17.41
C ILE A 84 45.58 5.91 17.32
N ASN A 85 46.23 6.13 16.17
CA ASN A 85 47.11 7.27 15.93
C ASN A 85 46.43 8.33 15.06
N THR A 86 46.57 9.60 15.44
CA THR A 86 46.09 10.76 14.68
C THR A 86 46.59 10.76 13.23
N GLN A 87 47.86 10.46 12.99
CA GLN A 87 48.42 10.50 11.64
C GLN A 87 47.75 9.47 10.71
N GLU A 88 47.53 8.26 11.22
CA GLU A 88 46.81 7.21 10.49
C GLU A 88 45.36 7.63 10.18
N ILE A 89 44.70 8.31 11.12
CA ILE A 89 43.35 8.84 10.93
C ILE A 89 43.32 9.88 9.80
N ILE A 90 44.30 10.78 9.76
CA ILE A 90 44.41 11.81 8.72
C ILE A 90 44.63 11.17 7.35
N GLU A 91 45.58 10.24 7.26
CA GLU A 91 45.88 9.52 6.02
C GLU A 91 44.67 8.72 5.52
N LYS A 92 43.98 8.03 6.43
CA LYS A 92 42.78 7.27 6.08
C LYS A 92 41.61 8.18 5.67
N ALA A 93 41.41 9.30 6.36
CA ALA A 93 40.42 10.31 5.98
C ALA A 93 40.71 10.86 4.57
N LYS A 94 41.99 11.14 4.27
CA LYS A 94 42.43 11.59 2.95
C LYS A 94 42.10 10.55 1.89
N GLU A 95 42.48 9.29 2.10
CA GLU A 95 42.17 8.17 1.19
C GLU A 95 40.67 8.09 0.88
N ILE A 96 39.84 8.15 1.91
CA ILE A 96 38.39 7.95 1.78
C ILE A 96 37.68 9.16 1.14
N PHE A 97 38.06 10.37 1.52
CA PHE A 97 37.29 11.56 1.16
C PHE A 97 37.79 12.31 -0.06
N THR A 98 39.00 12.03 -0.56
CA THR A 98 39.60 12.75 -1.70
C THR A 98 38.65 12.81 -2.91
N GLU A 99 38.07 11.68 -3.31
CA GLU A 99 37.14 11.65 -4.45
C GLU A 99 35.85 12.43 -4.16
N SER A 100 35.37 12.35 -2.91
CA SER A 100 34.12 12.97 -2.48
C SER A 100 34.17 14.50 -2.53
N VAL A 101 35.34 15.10 -2.26
CA VAL A 101 35.54 16.56 -2.20
C VAL A 101 35.90 17.20 -3.55
N LYS A 102 36.21 16.42 -4.59
CA LYS A 102 36.64 16.95 -5.90
C LYS A 102 35.66 17.97 -6.46
N GLY A 103 36.16 19.18 -6.74
CA GLY A 103 35.40 20.29 -7.32
C GLY A 103 34.30 20.88 -6.42
N LYS A 104 34.24 20.50 -5.13
CA LYS A 104 33.18 20.90 -4.20
C LYS A 104 33.69 21.80 -3.07
N LEU A 105 32.80 22.62 -2.53
CA LEU A 105 32.99 23.26 -1.23
C LEU A 105 32.77 22.22 -0.14
N PHE A 106 33.71 22.08 0.80
CA PHE A 106 33.61 21.04 1.82
C PHE A 106 33.79 21.57 3.25
N ALA A 107 33.38 20.75 4.22
CA ALA A 107 33.71 20.92 5.62
C ALA A 107 34.12 19.59 6.23
N VAL A 108 35.00 19.62 7.24
CA VAL A 108 35.30 18.46 8.08
C VAL A 108 34.60 18.62 9.42
N ARG A 109 34.02 17.53 9.91
CA ARG A 109 33.36 17.48 11.22
C ARG A 109 33.84 16.26 11.99
N VAL A 110 34.58 16.51 13.06
CA VAL A 110 35.05 15.47 13.96
C VAL A 110 34.11 15.37 15.15
N LYS A 111 33.80 14.15 15.57
CA LYS A 111 33.14 13.89 16.86
C LYS A 111 33.93 12.85 17.63
N ASN A 112 34.50 13.27 18.75
CA ASN A 112 35.20 12.36 19.65
C ASN A 112 34.29 12.05 20.86
N ALA A 113 33.82 10.81 20.98
CA ALA A 113 33.09 10.34 22.15
C ALA A 113 34.01 9.79 23.26
N ASN A 114 35.33 9.70 22.98
CA ASN A 114 36.38 9.19 23.87
C ASN A 114 37.45 10.26 24.10
N TYR A 115 37.19 11.18 25.02
CA TYR A 115 38.12 12.26 25.36
C TYR A 115 39.45 11.77 25.95
N ASN A 116 39.56 10.50 26.38
CA ASN A 116 40.70 10.00 27.14
C ASN A 116 41.70 9.14 26.33
N LYS A 117 41.51 8.97 25.01
CA LYS A 117 42.35 8.04 24.21
C LYS A 117 43.18 8.69 23.10
N ILE A 118 42.83 9.90 22.69
CA ILE A 118 43.51 10.58 21.59
C ILE A 118 43.91 11.96 22.12
N ASP A 119 45.21 12.20 22.18
CA ASP A 119 45.81 13.46 22.64
C ASP A 119 45.78 14.50 21.51
N TYR A 120 44.57 14.79 21.03
CA TYR A 120 44.34 15.74 19.96
C TYR A 120 43.01 16.46 20.18
N SER A 121 43.02 17.79 20.05
CA SER A 121 41.75 18.51 20.10
C SER A 121 40.94 18.20 18.84
N LYS A 122 39.61 18.10 19.01
CA LYS A 122 38.66 17.94 17.89
C LYS A 122 38.95 18.95 16.77
N ARG A 123 39.24 20.20 17.12
CA ARG A 123 39.44 21.31 16.18
C ARG A 123 40.74 21.18 15.41
N GLU A 124 41.81 20.73 16.04
CA GLU A 124 43.07 20.44 15.35
C GLU A 124 42.87 19.31 14.34
N LEU A 125 42.19 18.22 14.72
CA LEU A 125 41.94 17.12 13.79
C LEU A 125 41.08 17.55 12.59
N GLU A 126 40.05 18.38 12.80
CA GLU A 126 39.27 18.98 11.71
C GLU A 126 40.15 19.81 10.77
N LYS A 127 41.09 20.59 11.33
CA LYS A 127 42.00 21.45 10.58
C LYS A 127 43.00 20.63 9.76
N GLU A 128 43.64 19.63 10.36
CA GLU A 128 44.65 18.80 9.69
C GLU A 128 44.04 17.93 8.57
N ILE A 129 42.90 17.29 8.83
CA ILE A 129 42.16 16.57 7.78
C ILE A 129 41.71 17.54 6.69
N GLY A 130 41.24 18.73 7.07
CA GLY A 130 40.88 19.79 6.14
C GLY A 130 42.05 20.21 5.25
N ALA A 131 43.23 20.43 5.83
CA ALA A 131 44.45 20.77 5.10
C ALA A 131 44.87 19.65 4.13
N ALA A 132 44.76 18.38 4.54
CA ALA A 132 45.09 17.24 3.69
C ALA A 132 44.13 17.07 2.49
N LEU A 133 42.88 17.48 2.62
CA LEU A 133 41.85 17.41 1.57
C LEU A 133 41.78 18.65 0.69
N TYR A 134 42.20 19.81 1.19
CA TYR A 134 42.10 21.11 0.50
C TYR A 134 42.66 21.11 -0.94
N PRO A 135 43.82 20.48 -1.25
CA PRO A 135 44.37 20.46 -2.60
C PRO A 135 43.47 19.81 -3.66
N TYR A 136 42.50 18.99 -3.24
CA TYR A 136 41.58 18.27 -4.14
C TYR A 136 40.21 18.95 -4.26
N ALA A 137 39.90 19.90 -3.39
CA ALA A 137 38.57 20.52 -3.29
C ALA A 137 38.51 21.89 -3.99
N LYS A 138 37.29 22.43 -4.17
CA LYS A 138 37.10 23.81 -4.66
C LYS A 138 37.40 24.84 -3.57
N GLY A 139 37.16 24.50 -2.31
CA GLY A 139 37.40 25.37 -1.16
C GLY A 139 36.71 24.86 0.11
N VAL A 140 36.91 25.54 1.24
CA VAL A 140 36.26 25.20 2.51
C VAL A 140 35.08 26.13 2.77
N ASN A 141 33.91 25.57 3.09
CA ASN A 141 32.75 26.33 3.54
C ASN A 141 32.16 25.68 4.80
N LEU A 142 32.32 26.31 5.96
CA LEU A 142 31.87 25.74 7.23
C LEU A 142 30.37 25.92 7.47
N SER A 143 29.71 26.84 6.76
CA SER A 143 28.31 27.20 6.96
C SER A 143 27.38 26.45 6.00
N ASN A 144 27.75 26.40 4.71
CA ASN A 144 26.98 25.75 3.66
C ASN A 144 27.89 24.97 2.68
N PRO A 145 28.49 23.86 3.11
CA PRO A 145 29.30 23.02 2.23
C PRO A 145 28.42 22.20 1.27
N ASP A 146 28.93 21.91 0.07
CA ASP A 146 28.36 20.92 -0.85
C ASP A 146 28.50 19.50 -0.27
N ILE A 147 29.56 19.26 0.52
CA ILE A 147 29.81 17.98 1.19
C ILE A 147 30.46 18.14 2.56
N THR A 148 30.05 17.33 3.52
CA THR A 148 30.68 17.29 4.85
C THR A 148 31.32 15.93 5.10
N CYS A 149 32.62 15.93 5.36
CA CYS A 149 33.38 14.75 5.73
C CYS A 149 33.32 14.56 7.24
N TYR A 150 32.64 13.51 7.70
CA TYR A 150 32.49 13.19 9.11
C TYR A 150 33.50 12.14 9.53
N VAL A 151 34.18 12.42 10.64
CA VAL A 151 35.04 11.46 11.36
C VAL A 151 34.53 11.33 12.78
N GLU A 152 33.98 10.18 13.12
CA GLU A 152 33.51 9.91 14.47
C GLU A 152 34.45 8.89 15.14
N ILE A 153 34.94 9.21 16.33
CA ILE A 153 35.87 8.38 17.09
C ILE A 153 35.10 7.87 18.31
N ARG A 154 34.97 6.55 18.44
CA ARG A 154 34.31 5.91 19.58
C ARG A 154 34.99 4.62 19.96
N GLU A 155 35.18 4.41 21.26
CA GLU A 155 35.85 3.21 21.79
C GLU A 155 37.22 3.02 21.15
N ASN A 156 37.38 1.97 20.35
CA ASN A 156 38.61 1.63 19.61
C ASN A 156 38.44 1.80 18.10
N ASN A 157 37.35 2.42 17.63
CA ASN A 157 37.06 2.51 16.20
C ASN A 157 36.92 3.96 15.75
N VAL A 158 37.36 4.20 14.52
CA VAL A 158 37.17 5.44 13.78
C VAL A 158 36.25 5.18 12.61
N TYR A 159 35.21 6.00 12.52
CA TYR A 159 34.12 5.90 11.57
C TYR A 159 34.21 7.07 10.59
N PHE A 160 34.36 6.77 9.30
CA PHE A 160 34.47 7.74 8.23
C PHE A 160 33.22 7.67 7.34
N PHE A 161 32.55 8.80 7.14
CA PHE A 161 31.40 8.90 6.24
C PHE A 161 31.21 10.34 5.73
N ALA A 162 30.71 10.49 4.51
CA ALA A 162 30.41 11.81 3.92
C ALA A 162 29.03 11.85 3.26
N GLU A 163 28.56 10.71 2.75
CA GLU A 163 27.28 10.59 2.10
C GLU A 163 26.14 10.54 3.12
N LYS A 164 25.03 11.21 2.78
CA LYS A 164 23.77 11.18 3.52
C LYS A 164 22.65 10.78 2.58
N ILE A 165 22.24 9.53 2.64
CA ILE A 165 21.17 8.99 1.79
C ILE A 165 19.85 9.18 2.52
N ASN A 166 18.96 9.99 1.94
CA ASN A 166 17.62 10.20 2.48
C ASN A 166 16.78 8.92 2.35
N ALA A 167 16.06 8.60 3.41
CA ALA A 167 15.09 7.52 3.45
C ALA A 167 13.68 8.11 3.63
N VAL A 168 12.67 7.24 3.62
CA VAL A 168 11.25 7.65 3.60
C VAL A 168 10.76 8.36 4.87
N GLY A 169 11.51 8.34 5.97
CA GLY A 169 11.15 9.01 7.22
C GLY A 169 9.92 8.39 7.89
N GLY A 170 9.23 9.18 8.72
CA GLY A 170 8.00 8.76 9.39
C GLY A 170 8.25 7.85 10.61
N PHE A 171 7.34 6.92 10.84
CA PHE A 171 7.34 5.99 11.98
C PHE A 171 7.44 4.54 11.52
N PRO A 172 8.01 3.64 12.34
CA PRO A 172 8.10 2.22 12.02
C PRO A 172 6.71 1.57 11.89
N VAL A 173 6.50 0.82 10.80
CA VAL A 173 5.26 0.07 10.55
C VAL A 173 4.92 -0.85 11.73
N GLY A 174 3.66 -0.77 12.18
CA GLY A 174 3.11 -1.54 13.30
C GLY A 174 3.46 -0.99 14.68
N ILE A 175 3.83 0.30 14.79
CA ILE A 175 3.89 1.01 16.08
C ILE A 175 2.54 1.62 16.45
N SER A 176 1.72 1.93 15.43
CA SER A 176 0.34 2.41 15.55
C SER A 176 -0.62 1.23 15.41
N LYS A 177 -1.88 1.43 15.83
CA LYS A 177 -2.93 0.41 15.64
C LYS A 177 -3.19 0.15 14.14
N GLU A 178 -3.64 -1.05 13.83
CA GLU A 178 -4.00 -1.49 12.48
C GLU A 178 -5.22 -0.73 11.95
N SER A 179 -5.35 -0.69 10.62
CA SER A 179 -6.42 0.02 9.94
C SER A 179 -6.84 -0.70 8.66
N GLY A 180 -8.12 -0.64 8.35
CA GLY A 180 -8.64 -1.09 7.06
C GLY A 180 -8.39 -0.02 5.99
N VAL A 181 -7.94 -0.42 4.81
CA VAL A 181 -7.68 0.47 3.68
C VAL A 181 -8.59 0.07 2.54
N LEU A 182 -9.44 1.00 2.08
CA LEU A 182 -10.22 0.80 0.86
C LEU A 182 -9.27 0.90 -0.33
N TYR A 183 -9.05 -0.22 -1.01
CA TYR A 183 -8.03 -0.34 -2.03
C TYR A 183 -8.66 -0.74 -3.35
N SER A 184 -8.60 0.15 -4.34
CA SER A 184 -9.27 -0.04 -5.63
C SER A 184 -8.35 -0.57 -6.73
N GLY A 185 -7.02 -0.44 -6.57
CA GLY A 185 -6.05 -0.64 -7.65
C GLY A 185 -5.84 0.60 -8.54
N GLY A 186 -6.60 1.68 -8.32
CA GLY A 186 -6.34 2.97 -8.97
C GLY A 186 -5.06 3.65 -8.45
N ILE A 187 -4.75 4.84 -8.95
CA ILE A 187 -3.53 5.58 -8.58
C ILE A 187 -3.54 6.04 -7.11
N ASP A 188 -4.71 6.42 -6.59
CA ASP A 188 -4.81 7.18 -5.35
C ASP A 188 -4.74 6.28 -4.09
N SER A 189 -5.35 5.09 -4.11
CA SER A 189 -5.34 4.18 -2.94
C SER A 189 -3.95 3.64 -2.56
N PRO A 190 -3.04 3.28 -3.50
CA PRO A 190 -1.66 2.95 -3.17
C PRO A 190 -0.91 4.12 -2.52
N VAL A 191 -1.12 5.35 -3.00
CA VAL A 191 -0.48 6.56 -2.43
C VAL A 191 -1.00 6.84 -1.02
N ALA A 192 -2.31 6.75 -0.81
CA ALA A 192 -2.90 6.85 0.53
C ALA A 192 -2.37 5.77 1.49
N THR A 193 -2.22 4.54 1.01
CA THR A 193 -1.61 3.43 1.76
C THR A 193 -0.17 3.75 2.17
N TYR A 194 0.66 4.20 1.23
CA TYR A 194 2.05 4.61 1.49
C TYR A 194 2.13 5.72 2.55
N ARG A 195 1.25 6.72 2.46
CA ARG A 195 1.17 7.81 3.45
C ARG A 195 0.79 7.28 4.84
N ALA A 196 -0.18 6.37 4.91
CA ALA A 196 -0.56 5.73 6.17
C ALA A 196 0.57 4.87 6.75
N LEU A 197 1.26 4.07 5.93
CA LEU A 197 2.42 3.26 6.34
C LEU A 197 3.50 4.11 7.03
N ARG A 198 3.76 5.32 6.53
CA ARG A 198 4.73 6.27 7.12
C ARG A 198 4.30 6.85 8.46
N THR A 199 3.04 6.69 8.86
CA THR A 199 2.58 7.03 10.22
C THR A 199 2.69 5.85 11.19
N GLY A 200 3.25 4.72 10.72
CA GLY A 200 3.47 3.53 11.51
C GLY A 200 2.25 2.61 11.63
N ILE A 201 1.19 2.87 10.84
CA ILE A 201 0.02 1.99 10.70
C ILE A 201 0.40 0.76 9.88
N LEU A 202 -0.09 -0.41 10.28
CA LEU A 202 -0.08 -1.63 9.47
C LEU A 202 -1.43 -1.73 8.71
N PRO A 203 -1.43 -1.60 7.36
CA PRO A 203 -2.66 -1.63 6.59
C PRO A 203 -3.15 -3.07 6.34
N HIS A 204 -4.46 -3.27 6.46
CA HIS A 204 -5.20 -4.40 5.91
C HIS A 204 -6.07 -3.90 4.76
N PHE A 205 -6.10 -4.63 3.65
CA PHE A 205 -6.72 -4.16 2.43
C PHE A 205 -8.14 -4.69 2.29
N ILE A 206 -9.09 -3.80 2.02
CA ILE A 206 -10.44 -4.14 1.59
C ILE A 206 -10.49 -3.86 0.09
N PHE A 207 -10.53 -4.93 -0.70
CA PHE A 207 -10.67 -4.87 -2.15
C PHE A 207 -12.11 -5.22 -2.50
N TYR A 208 -12.88 -4.24 -2.95
CA TYR A 208 -14.23 -4.48 -3.47
C TYR A 208 -14.13 -4.96 -4.91
N ASP A 209 -14.46 -6.22 -5.13
CA ASP A 209 -14.55 -6.80 -6.46
C ASP A 209 -15.85 -6.34 -7.13
N LEU A 210 -15.69 -5.46 -8.12
CA LEU A 210 -16.77 -4.91 -8.93
C LEU A 210 -16.98 -5.70 -10.23
N GLY A 211 -16.35 -6.87 -10.37
CA GLY A 211 -16.49 -7.78 -11.51
C GLY A 211 -15.50 -7.57 -12.65
N GLY A 212 -14.30 -7.04 -12.37
CA GLY A 212 -13.28 -6.73 -13.39
C GLY A 212 -11.90 -7.34 -13.11
N GLU A 213 -11.43 -8.22 -14.00
CA GLU A 213 -10.11 -8.88 -13.94
C GLU A 213 -8.96 -7.84 -13.97
N GLU A 214 -9.10 -6.76 -14.74
CA GLU A 214 -8.12 -5.69 -14.82
C GLU A 214 -7.95 -4.94 -13.48
N GLN A 215 -9.07 -4.67 -12.79
CA GLN A 215 -9.08 -4.04 -11.47
C GLN A 215 -8.32 -4.91 -10.46
N PHE A 216 -8.58 -6.23 -10.48
CA PHE A 216 -7.92 -7.18 -9.60
C PHE A 216 -6.40 -7.24 -9.84
N TYR A 217 -5.96 -7.42 -11.10
CA TYR A 217 -4.54 -7.50 -11.40
C TYR A 217 -3.81 -6.18 -11.12
N SER A 218 -4.48 -5.06 -11.33
CA SER A 218 -3.94 -3.76 -10.94
C SER A 218 -3.76 -3.64 -9.42
N ALA A 219 -4.79 -4.01 -8.64
CA ALA A 219 -4.71 -4.04 -7.19
C ALA A 219 -3.61 -4.99 -6.70
N GLN A 220 -3.49 -6.17 -7.31
CA GLN A 220 -2.44 -7.15 -7.02
C GLN A 220 -1.04 -6.58 -7.23
N LYS A 221 -0.74 -6.06 -8.44
CA LYS A 221 0.59 -5.54 -8.78
C LYS A 221 0.98 -4.33 -7.94
N THR A 222 0.04 -3.44 -7.68
CA THR A 222 0.28 -2.25 -6.84
C THR A 222 0.46 -2.63 -5.36
N MET A 223 -0.33 -3.58 -4.83
CA MET A 223 -0.11 -4.12 -3.48
C MET A 223 1.22 -4.86 -3.35
N ALA A 224 1.60 -5.67 -4.35
CA ALA A 224 2.88 -6.37 -4.40
C ALA A 224 4.05 -5.39 -4.26
N THR A 225 4.03 -4.34 -5.08
CA THR A 225 5.04 -3.27 -5.06
C THR A 225 5.16 -2.63 -3.67
N LEU A 226 4.03 -2.33 -3.03
CA LEU A 226 4.03 -1.74 -1.68
C LEU A 226 4.50 -2.74 -0.62
N TYR A 227 4.06 -3.99 -0.71
CA TYR A 227 4.42 -5.04 0.23
C TYR A 227 5.94 -5.26 0.23
N GLU A 228 6.52 -5.54 -0.94
CA GLU A 228 7.95 -5.83 -1.11
C GLU A 228 8.86 -4.69 -0.64
N LYS A 229 8.52 -3.44 -0.99
CA LYS A 229 9.35 -2.28 -0.67
C LYS A 229 9.27 -1.88 0.80
N PHE A 230 8.07 -1.88 1.40
CA PHE A 230 7.85 -1.20 2.68
C PHE A 230 7.60 -2.14 3.85
N MET A 231 7.05 -3.33 3.62
CA MET A 231 6.53 -4.18 4.70
C MET A 231 6.55 -5.70 4.44
N PRO A 232 7.55 -6.29 3.75
CA PRO A 232 7.48 -7.71 3.34
C PRO A 232 7.60 -8.71 4.51
N TYR A 233 7.83 -8.18 5.71
CA TYR A 233 7.99 -8.91 6.96
C TYR A 233 6.80 -8.70 7.92
N LYS A 234 5.71 -8.11 7.46
CA LYS A 234 4.50 -7.91 8.24
C LYS A 234 3.38 -8.79 7.72
N GLU A 235 2.73 -9.48 8.65
CA GLU A 235 1.51 -10.21 8.35
C GLU A 235 0.36 -9.22 8.22
N ASN A 236 -0.11 -9.04 6.99
CA ASN A 236 -1.33 -8.30 6.68
C ASN A 236 -2.19 -9.10 5.70
N ASN A 237 -3.46 -8.69 5.61
CA ASN A 237 -4.47 -9.45 4.89
C ASN A 237 -5.15 -8.57 3.84
N VAL A 238 -5.56 -9.22 2.75
CA VAL A 238 -6.52 -8.73 1.77
C VAL A 238 -7.87 -9.39 2.05
N TYR A 239 -8.92 -8.59 2.02
CA TYR A 239 -10.31 -9.00 2.08
C TYR A 239 -10.93 -8.70 0.73
N ILE A 240 -11.15 -9.74 -0.07
CA ILE A 240 -11.77 -9.66 -1.40
C ILE A 240 -13.28 -9.78 -1.19
N VAL A 241 -13.99 -8.70 -1.47
CA VAL A 241 -15.42 -8.57 -1.16
C VAL A 241 -16.21 -8.62 -2.46
N PRO A 242 -17.07 -9.64 -2.68
CA PRO A 242 -17.91 -9.69 -3.87
C PRO A 242 -18.99 -8.61 -3.78
N PHE A 243 -18.87 -7.55 -4.58
CA PHE A 243 -19.77 -6.40 -4.49
C PHE A 243 -20.86 -6.36 -5.57
N THR A 244 -20.84 -7.31 -6.51
CA THR A 244 -21.79 -7.40 -7.61
C THR A 244 -23.26 -7.36 -7.17
N PRO A 245 -23.72 -8.10 -6.13
CA PRO A 245 -25.12 -8.02 -5.69
C PRO A 245 -25.54 -6.63 -5.21
N ILE A 246 -24.64 -5.93 -4.51
CA ILE A 246 -24.86 -4.55 -4.05
C ILE A 246 -24.96 -3.60 -5.25
N MET A 247 -24.11 -3.79 -6.27
CA MET A 247 -24.18 -2.99 -7.50
C MET A 247 -25.52 -3.16 -8.22
N THR A 248 -26.07 -4.38 -8.26
CA THR A 248 -27.40 -4.64 -8.82
C THR A 248 -28.49 -3.94 -8.01
N ALA A 249 -28.45 -4.03 -6.68
CA ALA A 249 -29.41 -3.34 -5.82
C ALA A 249 -29.38 -1.81 -6.02
N LEU A 250 -28.19 -1.24 -6.22
CA LEU A 250 -28.01 0.18 -6.45
C LEU A 250 -28.63 0.67 -7.77
N GLN A 251 -28.93 -0.19 -8.75
CA GLN A 251 -29.61 0.22 -9.98
C GLN A 251 -31.04 0.69 -9.74
N GLN A 252 -31.65 0.32 -8.60
CA GLN A 252 -32.97 0.81 -8.17
C GLN A 252 -32.94 2.27 -7.75
N LEU A 253 -31.76 2.83 -7.45
CA LEU A 253 -31.61 4.24 -7.12
C LEU A 253 -31.64 5.10 -8.38
N PRO A 254 -32.12 6.35 -8.29
CA PRO A 254 -31.95 7.32 -9.37
C PRO A 254 -30.48 7.42 -9.76
N ASN A 255 -30.19 7.44 -11.06
CA ASN A 255 -28.83 7.49 -11.64
C ASN A 255 -27.87 8.46 -10.93
N LYS A 256 -28.38 9.64 -10.53
CA LYS A 256 -27.61 10.68 -9.81
C LYS A 256 -27.08 10.28 -8.42
N TYR A 257 -27.66 9.25 -7.80
CA TYR A 257 -27.34 8.77 -6.45
C TYR A 257 -26.61 7.43 -6.41
N GLN A 258 -26.56 6.67 -7.50
CA GLN A 258 -25.99 5.31 -7.52
C GLN A 258 -24.53 5.28 -7.01
N ASN A 259 -23.68 6.18 -7.49
CA ASN A 259 -22.28 6.26 -7.04
C ASN A 259 -22.13 6.73 -5.58
N LEU A 260 -23.03 7.61 -5.09
CA LEU A 260 -23.03 7.99 -3.68
C LEU A 260 -23.50 6.81 -2.81
N GLY A 261 -24.52 6.08 -3.25
CA GLY A 261 -24.98 4.86 -2.59
C GLY A 261 -23.88 3.80 -2.53
N LEU A 262 -23.13 3.58 -3.62
CA LEU A 262 -22.00 2.66 -3.63
C LEU A 262 -20.97 3.00 -2.54
N LYS A 263 -20.62 4.28 -2.39
CA LYS A 263 -19.71 4.75 -1.34
C LYS A 263 -20.28 4.59 0.06
N VAL A 264 -21.58 4.77 0.25
CA VAL A 264 -22.26 4.47 1.52
C VAL A 264 -22.06 3.00 1.88
N PHE A 265 -22.28 2.08 0.94
CA PHE A 265 -22.06 0.65 1.16
C PHE A 265 -20.58 0.32 1.43
N PHE A 266 -19.63 0.96 0.74
CA PHE A 266 -18.21 0.80 1.06
C PHE A 266 -17.91 1.19 2.51
N TYR A 267 -18.36 2.38 2.94
CA TYR A 267 -18.11 2.84 4.31
C TYR A 267 -18.76 1.93 5.35
N GLN A 268 -20.01 1.52 5.16
CA GLN A 268 -20.72 0.66 6.10
C GLN A 268 -20.13 -0.76 6.17
N PHE A 269 -19.73 -1.33 5.04
CA PHE A 269 -19.00 -2.60 5.02
C PHE A 269 -17.68 -2.48 5.79
N ALA A 270 -16.89 -1.44 5.49
CA ALA A 270 -15.60 -1.21 6.10
C ALA A 270 -15.71 -0.94 7.61
N GLU A 271 -16.78 -0.27 8.05
CA GLU A 271 -17.08 -0.08 9.47
C GLU A 271 -17.36 -1.42 10.17
N LYS A 272 -18.22 -2.27 9.59
CA LYS A 272 -18.50 -3.61 10.14
C LYS A 272 -17.20 -4.42 10.26
N MET A 273 -16.37 -4.40 9.22
CA MET A 273 -15.05 -5.04 9.25
C MET A 273 -14.12 -4.43 10.30
N ALA A 274 -14.07 -3.12 10.42
CA ALA A 274 -13.23 -2.44 11.38
C ALA A 274 -13.60 -2.78 12.83
N ARG A 275 -14.90 -2.85 13.13
CA ARG A 275 -15.39 -3.29 14.45
C ARG A 275 -15.05 -4.76 14.71
N TYR A 276 -15.27 -5.64 13.73
CA TYR A 276 -14.93 -7.07 13.84
C TYR A 276 -13.42 -7.33 14.03
N ARG A 277 -12.59 -6.54 13.36
CA ARG A 277 -11.11 -6.67 13.37
C ARG A 277 -10.43 -5.78 14.40
N ASN A 278 -11.18 -5.01 15.18
CA ASN A 278 -10.65 -4.05 16.15
C ASN A 278 -9.66 -3.04 15.52
N TRP A 279 -9.92 -2.64 14.29
CA TRP A 279 -9.24 -1.50 13.66
C TRP A 279 -9.69 -0.20 14.34
N THR A 280 -9.00 0.91 14.08
CA THR A 280 -9.36 2.21 14.72
C THR A 280 -9.86 3.27 13.76
N ASN A 281 -9.57 3.10 12.48
CA ASN A 281 -9.97 3.98 11.42
C ASN A 281 -10.03 3.18 10.11
N ILE A 282 -10.65 3.78 9.10
CA ILE A 282 -10.64 3.33 7.72
C ILE A 282 -9.88 4.38 6.91
N ILE A 283 -8.99 3.93 6.02
CA ILE A 283 -8.20 4.81 5.15
C ILE A 283 -8.74 4.69 3.72
N THR A 284 -8.89 5.82 3.05
CA THR A 284 -9.33 5.88 1.64
C THR A 284 -8.35 6.71 0.80
N GLY A 285 -8.35 6.43 -0.50
CA GLY A 285 -7.66 7.24 -1.51
C GLY A 285 -8.42 8.47 -1.98
N GLU A 286 -9.51 8.88 -1.31
CA GLU A 286 -10.34 9.97 -1.80
C GLU A 286 -9.62 11.32 -1.73
N SER A 287 -9.65 12.07 -2.84
CA SER A 287 -9.10 13.41 -3.03
C SER A 287 -10.20 14.42 -3.39
N VAL A 288 -10.20 15.57 -2.70
CA VAL A 288 -11.24 16.60 -2.86
C VAL A 288 -11.17 17.22 -4.25
N GLY A 289 -12.31 17.20 -4.96
CA GLY A 289 -12.48 17.90 -6.23
C GLY A 289 -11.90 17.19 -7.46
N GLN A 290 -11.34 15.98 -7.30
CA GLN A 290 -10.78 15.22 -8.42
C GLN A 290 -11.86 14.50 -9.26
N VAL A 291 -12.93 14.02 -8.62
CA VAL A 291 -14.10 13.42 -9.27
C VAL A 291 -15.40 13.98 -8.70
N SER A 292 -16.50 13.88 -9.46
CA SER A 292 -17.81 14.46 -9.11
C SER A 292 -18.39 13.95 -7.78
N THR A 293 -18.03 12.72 -7.38
CA THR A 293 -18.44 12.12 -6.09
C THR A 293 -17.62 12.62 -4.89
N GLN A 294 -16.50 13.31 -5.13
CA GLN A 294 -15.52 13.71 -4.11
C GLN A 294 -15.48 15.23 -3.91
N THR A 295 -16.63 15.90 -4.04
CA THR A 295 -16.77 17.29 -3.56
C THR A 295 -16.78 17.30 -2.03
N ILE A 296 -16.38 18.41 -1.40
CA ILE A 296 -16.46 18.55 0.07
C ILE A 296 -17.88 18.27 0.58
N SER A 297 -18.90 18.74 -0.15
CA SER A 297 -20.29 18.51 0.19
C SER A 297 -20.67 17.03 0.17
N ASN A 298 -20.19 16.28 -0.82
CA ASN A 298 -20.47 14.84 -0.93
C ASN A 298 -19.68 14.03 0.11
N LEU A 299 -18.41 14.35 0.35
CA LEU A 299 -17.62 13.67 1.39
C LEU A 299 -18.23 13.89 2.79
N ALA A 300 -18.61 15.12 3.12
CA ALA A 300 -19.31 15.43 4.37
C ALA A 300 -20.68 14.74 4.47
N LEU A 301 -21.37 14.54 3.35
CA LEU A 301 -22.62 13.78 3.30
C LEU A 301 -22.39 12.30 3.56
N LEU A 302 -21.37 11.70 2.93
CA LEU A 302 -21.03 10.28 3.07
C LEU A 302 -20.60 9.92 4.50
N GLU A 303 -19.87 10.81 5.18
CA GLU A 303 -19.49 10.61 6.57
C GLU A 303 -20.69 10.50 7.53
N ARG A 304 -21.87 10.99 7.15
CA ARG A 304 -23.08 10.83 7.98
C ARG A 304 -23.66 9.42 7.95
N PHE A 305 -23.12 8.52 7.12
CA PHE A 305 -23.55 7.13 7.02
C PHE A 305 -22.64 6.16 7.77
N THR A 306 -21.62 6.65 8.45
CA THR A 306 -20.69 5.86 9.26
C THR A 306 -20.37 6.57 10.57
N GLU A 307 -20.17 5.81 11.64
CA GLU A 307 -19.66 6.35 12.91
C GLU A 307 -18.14 6.25 13.02
N PHE A 308 -17.50 5.61 12.04
CA PHE A 308 -16.09 5.28 12.10
C PHE A 308 -15.21 6.37 11.47
N PRO A 309 -14.04 6.70 12.04
CA PRO A 309 -13.15 7.69 11.45
C PRO A 309 -12.66 7.29 10.06
N ILE A 310 -12.90 8.15 9.06
CA ILE A 310 -12.41 7.99 7.69
C ILE A 310 -11.21 8.93 7.46
N PHE A 311 -10.03 8.35 7.25
CA PHE A 311 -8.81 9.08 6.97
C PHE A 311 -8.57 9.17 5.46
N ARG A 312 -8.29 10.37 4.98
CA ARG A 312 -8.02 10.68 3.56
C ARG A 312 -6.62 11.29 3.40
N PRO A 313 -5.55 10.49 3.41
CA PRO A 313 -4.18 11.01 3.42
C PRO A 313 -3.81 11.85 2.20
N VAL A 314 -4.55 11.72 1.11
CA VAL A 314 -4.39 12.45 -0.16
C VAL A 314 -5.52 13.48 -0.40
N GLY A 315 -6.36 13.74 0.60
CA GLY A 315 -7.59 14.55 0.47
C GLY A 315 -7.40 15.94 -0.12
N PHE A 316 -6.24 16.56 0.07
CA PHE A 316 -5.92 17.91 -0.43
C PHE A 316 -4.81 17.92 -1.48
N TYR A 317 -4.41 16.76 -1.99
CA TYR A 317 -3.34 16.66 -2.97
C TYR A 317 -3.91 16.90 -4.36
N THR A 318 -3.16 17.63 -5.18
CA THR A 318 -3.42 17.71 -6.62
C THR A 318 -3.12 16.36 -7.28
N LYS A 319 -3.74 16.12 -8.44
CA LYS A 319 -3.49 14.91 -9.23
C LYS A 319 -2.00 14.72 -9.55
N ASN A 320 -1.28 15.81 -9.86
CA ASN A 320 0.15 15.75 -10.15
C ASN A 320 0.98 15.31 -8.95
N GLU A 321 0.69 15.83 -7.75
CA GLU A 321 1.39 15.41 -6.52
C GLU A 321 1.13 13.93 -6.22
N ILE A 322 -0.10 13.45 -6.41
CA ILE A 322 -0.42 12.02 -6.26
C ILE A 322 0.39 11.19 -7.28
N MET A 323 0.42 11.59 -8.54
CA MET A 323 1.17 10.88 -9.59
C MET A 323 2.68 10.88 -9.34
N GLU A 324 3.26 11.98 -8.85
CA GLU A 324 4.68 12.04 -8.46
C GLU A 324 5.00 11.04 -7.35
N ILE A 325 4.13 10.95 -6.33
CA ILE A 325 4.31 9.96 -5.27
C ILE A 325 4.12 8.54 -5.81
N ALA A 326 3.12 8.31 -6.67
CA ALA A 326 2.89 7.00 -7.29
C ALA A 326 4.12 6.53 -8.11
N ARG A 327 4.79 7.44 -8.84
CA ARG A 327 6.06 7.13 -9.53
C ARG A 327 7.17 6.83 -8.54
N PHE A 328 7.32 7.64 -7.49
CA PHE A 328 8.33 7.43 -6.45
C PHE A 328 8.19 6.06 -5.76
N ILE A 329 6.97 5.65 -5.43
CA ILE A 329 6.71 4.35 -4.80
C ILE A 329 6.65 3.19 -5.81
N GLY A 330 6.59 3.50 -7.11
CA GLY A 330 6.61 2.53 -8.22
C GLY A 330 5.25 1.89 -8.51
N THR A 331 4.14 2.50 -8.11
CA THR A 331 2.79 1.96 -8.37
C THR A 331 2.15 2.57 -9.62
N MET A 332 2.72 3.65 -10.18
CA MET A 332 2.14 4.39 -11.31
C MET A 332 1.83 3.50 -12.52
N ASP A 333 2.79 2.67 -12.94
CA ASP A 333 2.69 1.87 -14.17
C ASP A 333 1.79 0.64 -14.01
N HIS A 334 1.47 0.29 -12.76
CA HIS A 334 0.60 -0.84 -12.42
C HIS A 334 -0.82 -0.40 -12.07
N SER A 335 -1.03 0.89 -11.82
CA SER A 335 -2.32 1.42 -11.41
C SER A 335 -3.27 1.44 -12.59
N PHE A 336 -4.50 1.05 -12.34
CA PHE A 336 -5.57 1.13 -13.33
C PHE A 336 -5.80 2.61 -13.67
N GLN A 337 -5.61 2.95 -14.95
CA GLN A 337 -5.81 4.31 -15.46
C GLN A 337 -7.12 4.48 -16.21
N GLY A 338 -7.90 3.40 -16.33
CA GLY A 338 -9.26 3.51 -16.83
C GLY A 338 -10.02 4.54 -16.00
N ILE A 339 -11.04 5.15 -16.60
CA ILE A 339 -11.97 5.99 -15.88
C ILE A 339 -12.39 5.19 -14.63
N GLU A 340 -12.53 5.83 -13.46
CA GLU A 340 -13.26 5.27 -12.32
C GLU A 340 -14.74 5.05 -12.73
N ASN A 341 -14.94 4.24 -13.74
CA ASN A 341 -16.19 3.67 -14.12
C ASN A 341 -16.38 2.53 -13.11
N CYS A 342 -16.77 2.92 -11.88
CA CYS A 342 -17.76 2.11 -11.19
C CYS A 342 -18.75 1.69 -12.29
N ALA A 343 -19.07 0.42 -12.46
CA ALA A 343 -19.91 -0.02 -13.59
C ALA A 343 -21.29 0.69 -13.64
N LEU A 344 -21.60 1.48 -12.62
CA LEU A 344 -22.68 2.47 -12.47
C LEU A 344 -22.32 3.89 -12.96
N ALA A 345 -21.37 4.06 -13.88
CA ALA A 345 -20.90 5.36 -14.37
C ALA A 345 -21.99 6.07 -15.17
N THR A 346 -22.87 6.79 -14.48
CA THR A 346 -23.94 7.57 -15.08
C THR A 346 -23.42 8.96 -15.46
N LYS A 347 -23.87 9.49 -16.61
CA LYS A 347 -23.48 10.81 -17.12
C LYS A 347 -23.87 12.00 -16.20
N ASN A 348 -24.67 11.77 -15.15
CA ASN A 348 -25.27 12.81 -14.30
C ASN A 348 -25.09 12.53 -12.80
N VAL A 349 -23.84 12.39 -12.34
CA VAL A 349 -23.54 12.22 -10.92
C VAL A 349 -23.81 13.51 -10.14
N SER A 350 -24.53 13.42 -9.02
CA SER A 350 -24.79 14.59 -8.17
C SER A 350 -23.52 15.11 -7.50
N THR A 351 -23.14 16.35 -7.77
CA THR A 351 -22.02 17.05 -7.11
C THR A 351 -22.39 17.64 -5.75
N LYS A 352 -23.70 17.69 -5.44
CA LYS A 352 -24.26 18.12 -4.16
C LYS A 352 -25.44 17.22 -3.79
N GLY A 353 -25.12 16.03 -3.27
CA GLY A 353 -26.11 15.12 -2.74
C GLY A 353 -26.95 15.78 -1.63
N LYS A 354 -28.20 15.34 -1.49
CA LYS A 354 -29.06 15.73 -0.37
C LYS A 354 -29.18 14.53 0.55
N PHE A 355 -28.71 14.69 1.78
CA PHE A 355 -28.65 13.57 2.73
C PHE A 355 -30.01 12.89 2.94
N LYS A 356 -31.09 13.67 3.14
CA LYS A 356 -32.43 13.11 3.34
C LYS A 356 -32.90 12.28 2.14
N GLU A 357 -32.66 12.76 0.91
CA GLU A 357 -33.03 12.01 -0.31
C GLU A 357 -32.21 10.72 -0.41
N LEU A 358 -30.88 10.79 -0.29
CA LEU A 358 -30.04 9.59 -0.36
C LEU A 358 -30.37 8.59 0.74
N LYS A 359 -30.56 9.04 1.98
CA LYS A 359 -30.90 8.18 3.10
C LYS A 359 -32.22 7.44 2.84
N ASN A 360 -33.26 8.14 2.38
CA ASN A 360 -34.54 7.51 2.07
C ASN A 360 -34.39 6.42 1.00
N TYR A 361 -33.58 6.64 -0.04
CA TYR A 361 -33.34 5.61 -1.05
C TYR A 361 -32.53 4.42 -0.52
N ILE A 362 -31.52 4.68 0.32
CA ILE A 362 -30.72 3.61 0.93
C ILE A 362 -31.57 2.78 1.90
N ASP A 363 -32.44 3.41 2.70
CA ASP A 363 -33.35 2.73 3.63
C ASP A 363 -34.38 1.83 2.92
N GLN A 364 -34.63 2.03 1.62
CA GLN A 364 -35.51 1.16 0.82
C GLN A 364 -34.81 -0.12 0.35
N LEU A 365 -33.47 -0.18 0.41
CA LEU A 365 -32.71 -1.38 0.07
C LEU A 365 -32.57 -2.30 1.28
N PRO A 366 -32.43 -3.63 1.08
CA PRO A 366 -32.12 -4.58 2.15
C PRO A 366 -30.64 -4.49 2.56
N VAL A 367 -30.23 -3.32 3.08
CA VAL A 367 -28.81 -2.98 3.35
C VAL A 367 -28.14 -3.99 4.27
N ASN A 368 -28.81 -4.39 5.35
CA ASN A 368 -28.24 -5.32 6.32
C ASN A 368 -27.98 -6.70 5.71
N ASP A 369 -28.93 -7.23 4.95
CA ASP A 369 -28.80 -8.55 4.32
C ASP A 369 -27.72 -8.54 3.24
N LEU A 370 -27.69 -7.49 2.42
CA LEU A 370 -26.65 -7.31 1.39
C LEU A 370 -25.25 -7.22 2.01
N LEU A 371 -25.09 -6.44 3.08
CA LEU A 371 -23.79 -6.33 3.78
C LEU A 371 -23.41 -7.61 4.49
N GLN A 372 -24.36 -8.31 5.11
CA GLN A 372 -24.12 -9.57 5.79
C GLN A 372 -23.67 -10.65 4.81
N ASN A 373 -24.37 -10.79 3.69
CA ASN A 373 -23.99 -11.70 2.61
C ASN A 373 -22.59 -11.36 2.06
N ALA A 374 -22.31 -10.07 1.81
CA ALA A 374 -20.98 -9.65 1.36
C ALA A 374 -19.87 -10.01 2.37
N ILE A 375 -20.14 -9.94 3.68
CA ILE A 375 -19.19 -10.34 4.73
C ILE A 375 -18.97 -11.85 4.72
N GLU A 376 -20.05 -12.64 4.62
CA GLU A 376 -19.99 -14.11 4.61
C GLU A 376 -19.22 -14.65 3.41
N LEU A 377 -19.41 -14.04 2.24
CA LEU A 377 -18.71 -14.39 1.01
C LEU A 377 -17.31 -13.76 0.88
N THR A 378 -16.88 -12.93 1.83
CA THR A 378 -15.58 -12.27 1.78
C THR A 378 -14.45 -13.28 1.89
N ILE A 379 -13.58 -13.31 0.88
CA ILE A 379 -12.37 -14.14 0.91
C ILE A 379 -11.27 -13.36 1.62
N LYS A 380 -10.79 -13.90 2.74
CA LYS A 380 -9.62 -13.39 3.45
C LYS A 380 -8.37 -14.18 3.05
N MET A 381 -7.31 -13.48 2.66
CA MET A 381 -6.01 -14.10 2.43
C MET A 381 -4.86 -13.19 2.85
N PRO A 382 -3.68 -13.73 3.22
CA PRO A 382 -2.48 -12.93 3.41
C PRO A 382 -2.10 -12.18 2.12
N VAL A 383 -1.52 -10.99 2.25
CA VAL A 383 -1.04 -10.23 1.08
C VAL A 383 -0.02 -11.02 0.27
N SER A 384 0.87 -11.76 0.93
CA SER A 384 1.84 -12.63 0.25
C SER A 384 1.16 -13.68 -0.65
N ALA A 385 0.03 -14.24 -0.23
CA ALA A 385 -0.73 -15.20 -1.04
C ALA A 385 -1.53 -14.51 -2.15
N PHE A 386 -2.05 -13.31 -1.89
CA PHE A 386 -2.79 -12.52 -2.90
C PHE A 386 -1.91 -12.12 -4.09
N ILE A 387 -0.62 -11.84 -3.85
CA ILE A 387 0.34 -11.46 -4.90
C ILE A 387 0.56 -12.59 -5.91
N GLU A 388 0.42 -13.84 -5.48
CA GLU A 388 0.56 -15.04 -6.32
C GLU A 388 -0.78 -15.59 -6.81
N ALA A 389 -1.91 -15.01 -6.38
CA ALA A 389 -3.24 -15.52 -6.69
C ALA A 389 -3.65 -15.20 -8.13
N ASP A 390 -4.27 -16.17 -8.81
CA ASP A 390 -4.99 -15.86 -10.03
C ASP A 390 -6.33 -15.17 -9.71
N TYR A 391 -6.83 -14.38 -10.66
CA TYR A 391 -8.19 -13.89 -10.57
C TYR A 391 -9.14 -15.07 -10.44
N PRO A 392 -10.05 -15.11 -9.44
CA PRO A 392 -10.92 -16.25 -9.22
C PRO A 392 -11.88 -16.44 -10.40
N LYS A 393 -11.51 -17.33 -11.33
CA LYS A 393 -12.36 -17.75 -12.44
C LYS A 393 -13.40 -18.77 -11.92
N ALA A 394 -14.56 -18.81 -12.57
CA ALA A 394 -15.49 -19.92 -12.36
C ALA A 394 -14.77 -21.24 -12.69
N PRO A 395 -15.06 -22.34 -11.95
CA PRO A 395 -14.57 -23.66 -12.33
C PRO A 395 -14.96 -23.97 -13.78
N VAL A 396 -14.07 -24.68 -14.48
CA VAL A 396 -14.30 -25.13 -15.85
C VAL A 396 -15.20 -26.36 -15.78
N GLU A 397 -16.51 -26.18 -15.90
CA GLU A 397 -17.43 -27.29 -16.14
C GLU A 397 -17.84 -27.31 -17.61
N LYS A 398 -17.49 -28.42 -18.29
CA LYS A 398 -18.03 -28.74 -19.61
C LYS A 398 -19.37 -29.42 -19.42
N ALA A 399 -20.45 -28.78 -19.82
CA ALA A 399 -21.77 -29.39 -19.88
C ALA A 399 -22.15 -29.69 -21.33
N ARG A 400 -22.67 -30.90 -21.57
CA ARG A 400 -23.29 -31.27 -22.85
C ARG A 400 -24.76 -30.96 -22.79
N ALA A 401 -25.32 -30.44 -23.88
CA ALA A 401 -26.74 -30.15 -23.95
C ALA A 401 -27.60 -31.42 -23.83
N ASP A 402 -28.58 -31.38 -22.92
CA ASP A 402 -29.64 -32.37 -22.71
C ASP A 402 -30.98 -31.60 -22.56
N GLU A 403 -32.13 -32.26 -22.70
CA GLU A 403 -33.47 -31.64 -22.62
C GLU A 403 -33.74 -30.99 -21.26
N ASN A 404 -33.07 -31.44 -20.21
CA ASN A 404 -33.21 -30.93 -18.84
C ASN A 404 -32.19 -29.86 -18.45
N ILE A 405 -31.36 -29.42 -19.41
CA ILE A 405 -30.28 -28.44 -19.22
C ILE A 405 -30.61 -27.15 -19.95
N GLU A 406 -30.47 -26.01 -19.26
CA GLU A 406 -30.58 -24.68 -19.84
C GLU A 406 -29.25 -23.92 -19.69
N PHE A 407 -28.69 -23.46 -20.79
CA PHE A 407 -27.50 -22.62 -20.79
C PHE A 407 -27.90 -21.16 -20.75
N ILE A 408 -27.31 -20.39 -19.83
CA ILE A 408 -27.57 -18.97 -19.65
C ILE A 408 -26.31 -18.20 -20.02
N ASP A 409 -26.36 -17.36 -21.06
CA ASP A 409 -25.27 -16.44 -21.39
C ASP A 409 -25.55 -15.04 -20.83
N LEU A 410 -24.74 -14.64 -19.84
CA LEU A 410 -24.80 -13.33 -19.20
C LEU A 410 -23.95 -12.25 -19.88
N SER A 411 -23.15 -12.63 -20.89
CA SER A 411 -22.26 -11.73 -21.62
C SER A 411 -22.95 -11.06 -22.81
N LEU A 412 -24.09 -11.61 -23.27
CA LEU A 412 -24.79 -11.19 -24.49
C LEU A 412 -23.87 -11.25 -25.72
N ASN A 413 -23.01 -12.27 -25.80
CA ASN A 413 -22.04 -12.38 -26.87
C ASN A 413 -22.75 -12.82 -28.17
N GLU A 414 -22.52 -12.12 -29.28
CA GLU A 414 -23.13 -12.40 -30.58
C GLU A 414 -22.90 -13.85 -31.07
N ASP A 415 -21.79 -14.48 -30.66
CA ASP A 415 -21.46 -15.87 -30.97
C ASP A 415 -22.49 -16.88 -30.42
N PHE A 416 -23.28 -16.49 -29.42
CA PHE A 416 -24.34 -17.31 -28.82
C PHE A 416 -25.76 -16.93 -29.25
N ALA A 417 -25.92 -15.82 -29.99
CA ALA A 417 -27.25 -15.28 -30.34
C ALA A 417 -28.09 -16.21 -31.24
N ASN A 418 -27.45 -17.12 -31.97
CA ASN A 418 -28.11 -18.04 -32.91
C ASN A 418 -28.12 -19.51 -32.44
N LYS A 419 -27.79 -19.78 -31.18
CA LYS A 419 -27.71 -21.15 -30.65
C LYS A 419 -29.00 -21.49 -29.90
N GLU A 420 -29.82 -22.38 -30.48
CA GLU A 420 -31.19 -22.73 -30.01
C GLU A 420 -31.32 -23.13 -28.53
N LYS A 421 -30.21 -23.49 -27.86
CA LYS A 421 -30.19 -23.96 -26.46
C LYS A 421 -29.51 -23.00 -25.47
N VAL A 422 -29.17 -21.77 -25.89
CA VAL A 422 -28.55 -20.75 -25.04
C VAL A 422 -29.47 -19.55 -24.87
N ARG A 423 -29.95 -19.33 -23.66
CA ARG A 423 -30.73 -18.14 -23.31
C ARG A 423 -29.77 -16.98 -23.04
N GLN A 424 -29.84 -15.96 -23.88
CA GLN A 424 -29.11 -14.72 -23.64
C GLN A 424 -29.93 -13.80 -22.76
N ILE A 425 -29.36 -13.39 -21.64
CA ILE A 425 -30.03 -12.52 -20.68
C ILE A 425 -28.99 -11.71 -19.93
N ALA A 426 -29.20 -10.41 -19.80
CA ALA A 426 -28.27 -9.58 -19.05
C ALA A 426 -28.25 -10.03 -17.58
N PHE A 427 -27.08 -9.99 -16.92
CA PHE A 427 -26.94 -10.41 -15.52
C PHE A 427 -27.99 -9.80 -14.57
N ASN A 428 -28.32 -8.51 -14.73
CA ASN A 428 -29.32 -7.87 -13.85
C ASN A 428 -30.72 -8.43 -14.06
N GLU A 429 -31.08 -8.71 -15.31
CA GLU A 429 -32.39 -9.27 -15.66
C GLU A 429 -32.48 -10.72 -15.19
N ALA A 430 -31.39 -11.49 -15.34
CA ALA A 430 -31.29 -12.84 -14.80
C ALA A 430 -31.41 -12.86 -13.28
N TRP A 431 -30.69 -11.97 -12.60
CA TRP A 431 -30.73 -11.82 -11.14
C TRP A 431 -32.13 -11.48 -10.61
N GLN A 432 -32.90 -10.69 -11.35
CA GLN A 432 -34.25 -10.30 -10.94
C GLN A 432 -35.31 -11.35 -11.27
N SER A 433 -35.12 -12.09 -12.36
CA SER A 433 -36.15 -13.00 -12.90
C SER A 433 -35.95 -14.47 -12.55
N PHE A 434 -34.80 -14.87 -12.00
CA PHE A 434 -34.53 -16.31 -11.83
C PHE A 434 -35.50 -17.02 -10.86
N PHE A 435 -36.14 -16.30 -9.95
CA PHE A 435 -37.18 -16.86 -9.09
C PHE A 435 -38.40 -17.37 -9.87
N ASP A 436 -38.63 -16.83 -11.08
CA ASP A 436 -39.69 -17.25 -11.98
C ASP A 436 -39.24 -18.38 -12.95
N TRP A 437 -37.98 -18.83 -12.85
CA TRP A 437 -37.45 -19.89 -13.70
C TRP A 437 -37.87 -21.28 -13.19
N ASN A 438 -37.78 -22.31 -14.04
CA ASN A 438 -38.19 -23.66 -13.68
C ASN A 438 -37.18 -24.31 -12.70
N PRO A 439 -37.55 -24.58 -11.43
CA PRO A 439 -36.63 -25.12 -10.44
C PRO A 439 -36.20 -26.57 -10.71
N GLU A 440 -36.91 -27.32 -11.57
CA GLU A 440 -36.56 -28.70 -11.93
C GLU A 440 -35.46 -28.78 -13.01
N LYS A 441 -35.11 -27.65 -13.63
CA LYS A 441 -34.05 -27.59 -14.65
C LYS A 441 -32.68 -27.40 -14.02
N LYS A 442 -31.67 -27.89 -14.75
CA LYS A 442 -30.27 -27.63 -14.46
C LYS A 442 -29.74 -26.43 -15.25
N TYR A 443 -29.20 -25.44 -14.56
CA TYR A 443 -28.72 -24.19 -15.16
C TYR A 443 -27.19 -24.17 -15.25
N PHE A 444 -26.64 -24.01 -16.46
CA PHE A 444 -25.22 -23.72 -16.66
C PHE A 444 -25.07 -22.27 -17.10
N ILE A 445 -24.49 -21.47 -16.21
CA ILE A 445 -24.45 -20.02 -16.37
C ILE A 445 -23.08 -19.62 -16.84
N TYR A 446 -23.01 -18.99 -18.00
CA TYR A 446 -21.79 -18.49 -18.61
C TYR A 446 -21.69 -16.98 -18.47
N CYS A 447 -20.48 -16.52 -18.18
CA CYS A 447 -20.06 -15.17 -18.50
C CYS A 447 -18.57 -15.18 -18.83
N GLU A 448 -18.14 -14.24 -19.66
CA GLU A 448 -16.77 -14.16 -20.20
C GLU A 448 -15.68 -14.34 -19.12
N ASN A 449 -15.85 -13.71 -17.96
CA ASN A 449 -14.85 -13.69 -16.89
C ASN A 449 -15.19 -14.62 -15.70
N GLY A 450 -16.26 -15.42 -15.79
CA GLY A 450 -16.70 -16.35 -14.73
C GLY A 450 -17.29 -15.73 -13.45
N VAL A 451 -17.12 -14.43 -13.20
CA VAL A 451 -17.57 -13.80 -11.93
C VAL A 451 -19.08 -13.67 -11.83
N LYS A 452 -19.74 -13.13 -12.87
CA LYS A 452 -21.20 -12.96 -12.89
C LYS A 452 -21.91 -14.31 -12.85
N SER A 453 -21.40 -15.29 -13.61
CA SER A 453 -21.93 -16.65 -13.60
C SER A 453 -21.77 -17.31 -12.23
N LYS A 454 -20.58 -17.24 -11.60
CA LYS A 454 -20.36 -17.76 -10.25
C LYS A 454 -21.26 -17.10 -9.21
N THR A 455 -21.41 -15.78 -9.28
CA THR A 455 -22.26 -15.03 -8.35
C THR A 455 -23.73 -15.45 -8.48
N LEU A 456 -24.25 -15.50 -9.71
CA LEU A 456 -25.63 -15.89 -9.95
C LEU A 456 -25.86 -17.37 -9.60
N ALA A 457 -24.98 -18.27 -10.01
CA ALA A 457 -25.12 -19.71 -9.77
C ALA A 457 -25.10 -20.07 -8.29
N ASN A 458 -24.21 -19.45 -7.51
CA ASN A 458 -24.17 -19.63 -6.06
C ASN A 458 -25.47 -19.14 -5.41
N PHE A 459 -25.93 -17.95 -5.79
CA PHE A 459 -27.16 -17.40 -5.24
C PHE A 459 -28.39 -18.24 -5.60
N MET A 460 -28.51 -18.67 -6.86
CA MET A 460 -29.54 -19.60 -7.31
C MET A 460 -29.50 -20.91 -6.52
N SER A 461 -28.31 -21.48 -6.30
CA SER A 461 -28.12 -22.69 -5.50
C SER A 461 -28.59 -22.54 -4.05
N GLU A 462 -28.31 -21.40 -3.43
CA GLU A 462 -28.81 -21.09 -2.07
C GLU A 462 -30.34 -20.99 -2.00
N GLN A 463 -30.99 -20.60 -3.11
CA GLN A 463 -32.45 -20.55 -3.22
C GLN A 463 -33.07 -21.89 -3.67
N GLY A 464 -32.27 -22.96 -3.80
CA GLY A 464 -32.75 -24.31 -4.09
C GLY A 464 -32.77 -24.70 -5.59
N PHE A 465 -32.16 -23.90 -6.47
CA PHE A 465 -32.00 -24.24 -7.89
C PHE A 465 -30.73 -25.08 -8.14
N ASP A 466 -30.75 -25.98 -9.12
CA ASP A 466 -29.54 -26.70 -9.57
C ASP A 466 -28.75 -25.83 -10.56
N ALA A 467 -27.90 -24.92 -10.04
CA ALA A 467 -27.21 -23.90 -10.84
C ALA A 467 -25.68 -23.97 -10.73
N HIS A 468 -25.02 -24.03 -11.89
CA HIS A 468 -23.59 -24.24 -12.03
C HIS A 468 -22.95 -23.12 -12.86
N PRO A 469 -21.84 -22.51 -12.40
CA PRO A 469 -21.12 -21.54 -13.21
C PRO A 469 -20.18 -22.25 -14.19
N VAL A 470 -20.18 -21.78 -15.45
CA VAL A 470 -19.28 -22.25 -16.51
C VAL A 470 -18.48 -21.09 -17.12
N ASN A 471 -17.33 -21.41 -17.71
CA ASN A 471 -16.46 -20.46 -18.41
C ASN A 471 -16.34 -20.74 -19.92
N THR A 472 -16.97 -21.82 -20.42
CA THR A 472 -17.17 -22.09 -21.84
C THR A 472 -18.48 -22.87 -22.01
N ILE A 473 -19.12 -22.70 -23.16
CA ILE A 473 -20.25 -23.53 -23.59
C ILE A 473 -19.80 -24.27 -24.86
N GLU A 474 -19.56 -25.57 -24.75
CA GLU A 474 -19.34 -26.45 -25.91
C GLU A 474 -20.71 -27.03 -26.31
N LEU A 475 -21.27 -26.57 -27.43
CA LEU A 475 -22.55 -27.06 -27.96
C LEU A 475 -22.37 -28.16 -28.99
#